data_AF-A0A172Q9L0-F1
#
_entry.id   AF-A0A172Q9L0-F1
#
_cell.length_a   1.000
_cell.length_b   1.000
_cell.length_c   1.000
_cell.angle_alpha   90.00
_cell.angle_beta   90.00
_cell.angle_gamma   90.00
#
_symmetry.space_group_name_H-M   'P 1'
#
loop_
_entity.id
_entity.type
_entity.pdbx_description
1 polymer ?
#
loop_
_entity_poly.entity_id
_entity_poly.type
_entity_poly.pdbx_seq_one_letter_code
_entity_poly.pdbx_strand_id
1 'polypeptide(L)'
;MVSEQQYRWLADQVYSVDNQKNNGQYKSISKKTYYYDRNNPELGQFQVLKAKDNLDNGMQAMAVVPIVDGEPDISQIVIAYAEPHFSRGIHF
;
A
#
# COMPACT_ATOMS: atom_id res chain seq x y z
N MET A 1 0.97 -11.86 13.12
CA MET A 1 -0.14 -10.89 13.21
C MET A 1 0.41 -9.51 12.99
N VAL A 2 -0.22 -8.72 12.12
CA VAL A 2 0.22 -7.35 11.82
C VAL A 2 0.00 -6.45 13.04
N SER A 3 0.99 -5.63 13.39
CA SER A 3 0.95 -4.72 14.54
C SER A 3 0.28 -3.39 14.21
N GLU A 4 -0.15 -2.64 15.22
CA GLU A 4 -0.72 -1.29 15.04
C GLU A 4 0.24 -0.37 14.27
N GLN A 5 1.54 -0.44 14.56
CA GLN A 5 2.55 0.35 13.87
C GLN A 5 2.65 -0.01 12.39
N GLN A 6 2.59 -1.31 12.05
CA GLN A 6 2.58 -1.77 10.66
C GLN A 6 1.31 -1.31 9.93
N TYR A 7 0.15 -1.33 10.58
CA TYR A 7 -1.10 -0.80 10.00
C TYR A 7 -0.99 0.70 9.67
N ARG A 8 -0.41 1.50 10.57
CA ARG A 8 -0.18 2.94 10.32
C ARG A 8 0.70 3.17 9.11
N TRP A 9 1.79 2.41 8.98
CA TRP A 9 2.64 2.47 7.79
C TRP A 9 1.89 2.10 6.52
N LEU A 10 1.05 1.06 6.52
CA LEU A 10 0.26 0.71 5.33
C LEU A 10 -0.73 1.81 4.94
N ALA A 11 -1.34 2.48 5.92
CA ALA A 11 -2.24 3.61 5.70
C ALA A 11 -1.52 4.82 5.08
N ASP A 12 -0.25 5.05 5.41
CA ASP A 12 0.55 6.09 4.77
C ASP A 12 1.03 5.67 3.37
N GLN A 13 1.44 4.40 3.22
CA GLN A 13 1.96 3.87 1.97
C GLN A 13 0.91 3.81 0.86
N VAL A 14 -0.38 3.62 1.17
CA VAL A 14 -1.44 3.55 0.15
C VAL A 14 -1.58 4.87 -0.64
N TYR A 15 -1.23 6.03 -0.07
CA TYR A 15 -1.17 7.29 -0.82
C TYR A 15 -0.11 7.28 -1.94
N SER A 16 0.90 6.42 -1.85
CA SER A 16 1.93 6.28 -2.89
C SER A 16 1.46 5.46 -4.11
N VAL A 17 0.24 4.89 -4.05
CA VAL A 17 -0.45 4.29 -5.20
C VAL A 17 -0.94 5.37 -6.17
N ASP A 18 -1.12 6.62 -5.70
CA ASP A 18 -1.51 7.75 -6.53
C ASP A 18 -0.54 7.96 -7.71
N ASN A 19 -1.08 7.78 -8.91
CA ASN A 19 -0.32 7.85 -10.15
C ASN A 19 0.11 9.27 -10.55
N GLN A 20 -0.51 10.30 -9.98
CA GLN A 20 -0.25 11.71 -10.32
C GLN A 20 0.80 12.35 -9.41
N LYS A 21 0.92 11.91 -8.15
CA LYS A 21 1.87 12.52 -7.18
C LYS A 21 3.22 11.80 -7.10
N ASN A 22 3.28 10.47 -7.27
CA ASN A 22 4.49 9.68 -6.96
C ASN A 22 5.02 8.84 -8.12
N ASN A 23 4.71 9.24 -9.37
CA ASN A 23 5.02 8.48 -10.59
C ASN A 23 4.46 7.03 -10.57
N GLY A 24 3.52 6.74 -9.66
CA GLY A 24 2.99 5.40 -9.41
C GLY A 24 4.08 4.40 -9.03
N GLN A 25 4.73 4.57 -7.89
CA GLN A 25 5.71 3.58 -7.35
C GLN A 25 5.13 2.15 -7.30
N TYR A 26 3.80 2.07 -7.31
CA TYR A 26 3.01 0.86 -7.30
C TYR A 26 2.27 0.55 -8.64
N LYS A 27 2.67 1.17 -9.77
CA LYS A 27 2.04 0.97 -11.11
C LYS A 27 2.25 -0.42 -11.72
N SER A 28 3.34 -1.09 -11.37
CA SER A 28 3.75 -2.37 -12.00
C SER A 28 4.30 -3.35 -10.96
N ILE A 29 3.55 -3.51 -9.87
CA ILE A 29 3.86 -4.41 -8.76
C ILE A 29 2.92 -5.59 -8.78
N SER A 30 3.33 -6.62 -9.51
CA SER A 30 2.95 -7.97 -9.17
C SER A 30 4.01 -8.51 -8.21
N LYS A 31 3.59 -8.86 -6.98
CA LYS A 31 4.37 -9.67 -6.01
C LYS A 31 5.76 -9.12 -5.66
N LYS A 32 5.91 -7.82 -5.41
CA LYS A 32 7.13 -7.27 -4.83
C LYS A 32 7.01 -7.11 -3.32
N THR A 33 8.13 -7.34 -2.65
CA THR A 33 8.29 -7.20 -1.20
C THR A 33 8.85 -5.82 -0.86
N TYR A 34 8.30 -5.21 0.19
CA TYR A 34 8.64 -3.89 0.69
C TYR A 34 8.78 -3.93 2.20
N TYR A 35 9.64 -3.08 2.75
CA TYR A 35 9.68 -2.84 4.19
C TYR A 35 8.52 -1.94 4.60
N TYR A 36 7.94 -2.19 5.78
CA TYR A 36 6.98 -1.25 6.39
C TYR A 36 7.64 0.12 6.61
N ASP A 37 8.88 0.11 7.12
CA ASP A 37 9.73 1.28 7.27
C ASP A 37 11.13 0.96 6.73
N ARG A 38 11.62 1.72 5.75
CA ARG A 38 12.96 1.52 5.19
C ARG A 38 14.07 1.84 6.19
N ASN A 39 13.79 2.69 7.17
CA ASN A 39 14.74 3.07 8.22
C ASN A 39 14.70 2.09 9.40
N ASN A 40 13.69 1.23 9.48
CA ASN A 40 13.56 0.20 10.51
C ASN A 40 13.19 -1.17 9.91
N PRO A 41 14.16 -1.90 9.35
CA PRO A 41 13.94 -3.23 8.76
C PRO A 41 13.38 -4.27 9.74
N GLU A 42 13.63 -4.11 11.05
CA GLU A 42 13.13 -5.02 12.09
C GLU A 42 11.61 -4.97 12.25
N LEU A 43 10.98 -3.87 11.80
CA LEU A 43 9.52 -3.77 11.72
C LEU A 43 8.91 -4.77 10.74
N GLY A 44 9.73 -5.34 9.85
CA GLY A 44 9.34 -6.40 8.94
C GLY A 44 8.99 -5.90 7.53
N GLN A 45 8.46 -6.83 6.75
CA GLN A 45 8.18 -6.65 5.34
C GLN A 45 6.75 -7.07 4.99
N PHE A 46 6.27 -6.57 3.87
CA PHE A 46 5.01 -6.96 3.25
C PHE A 46 5.18 -7.14 1.75
N GLN A 47 4.37 -8.01 1.16
CA GLN A 47 4.27 -8.17 -0.28
C GLN A 47 2.98 -7.54 -0.78
N VAL A 48 3.07 -6.71 -1.82
CA VAL A 48 1.87 -6.18 -2.47
C VAL A 48 1.33 -7.22 -3.45
N LEU A 49 0.09 -7.65 -3.21
CA LEU A 49 -0.64 -8.55 -4.10
C LEU A 49 -1.25 -7.79 -5.27
N LYS A 50 -1.86 -6.64 -4.96
CA LYS A 50 -2.54 -5.79 -5.95
C LYS A 50 -2.64 -4.37 -5.42
N ALA A 51 -2.45 -3.39 -6.29
CA ALA A 51 -2.77 -1.99 -6.01
C ALA A 51 -3.67 -1.44 -7.12
N LYS A 52 -4.53 -0.49 -6.76
CA LYS A 52 -5.42 0.19 -7.69
C LYS A 52 -5.54 1.66 -7.32
N ASP A 53 -5.24 2.53 -8.26
CA ASP A 53 -5.64 3.93 -8.25
C ASP A 53 -6.92 4.02 -9.07
N ASN A 54 -8.05 4.27 -8.40
CA ASN A 54 -9.32 4.42 -9.09
C ASN A 54 -9.51 5.89 -9.48
N LEU A 55 -9.20 6.21 -10.75
CA LEU A 55 -9.28 7.56 -11.27
C LEU A 55 -10.72 8.10 -11.30
N ASP A 56 -11.72 7.21 -11.40
CA ASP A 56 -13.14 7.61 -11.50
C ASP A 56 -13.68 8.22 -10.21
N ASN A 57 -13.19 7.76 -9.04
CA ASN A 57 -13.63 8.24 -7.74
C ASN A 57 -12.49 8.78 -6.86
N GLY A 58 -11.30 8.91 -7.42
CA GLY A 58 -10.12 9.47 -6.77
C GLY A 58 -9.52 8.64 -5.63
N MET A 59 -10.03 7.43 -5.35
CA MET A 59 -9.53 6.59 -4.25
C MET A 59 -8.30 5.76 -4.63
N GLN A 60 -7.45 5.47 -3.64
CA GLN A 60 -6.34 4.54 -3.77
C GLN A 60 -6.57 3.32 -2.87
N ALA A 61 -6.24 2.13 -3.35
CA ALA A 61 -6.34 0.91 -2.58
C ALA A 61 -5.14 -0.02 -2.82
N MET A 62 -4.73 -0.72 -1.78
CA MET A 62 -3.63 -1.69 -1.81
C MET A 62 -3.98 -2.92 -0.97
N ALA A 63 -3.86 -4.10 -1.58
CA ALA A 63 -3.95 -5.39 -0.91
C ALA A 63 -2.54 -5.96 -0.69
N VAL A 64 -2.21 -6.28 0.55
CA VAL A 64 -0.89 -6.77 0.96
C VAL A 64 -1.00 -7.99 1.84
N VAL A 65 0.10 -8.74 1.92
CA VAL A 65 0.32 -9.82 2.89
C VAL A 65 1.62 -9.54 3.64
N PRO A 66 1.72 -9.77 4.95
CA PRO A 66 2.98 -9.67 5.67
C PRO A 66 3.93 -10.80 5.23
N ILE A 67 5.23 -10.55 5.33
CA ILE A 67 6.25 -11.60 5.22
C ILE A 67 6.55 -12.12 6.63
N VAL A 68 6.38 -13.42 6.82
CA VAL A 68 6.66 -14.13 8.08
C VAL A 68 7.64 -15.24 7.76
N ASP A 69 8.76 -15.26 8.48
CA ASP A 69 9.85 -16.24 8.28
C ASP A 69 10.36 -16.32 6.83
N GLY A 70 10.34 -15.18 6.13
CA GLY A 70 10.80 -15.06 4.74
C GLY A 70 9.74 -15.39 3.68
N GLU A 71 8.56 -15.87 4.07
CA GLU A 71 7.48 -16.26 3.15
C GLU A 71 6.24 -15.35 3.29
N PRO A 72 5.50 -15.11 2.19
CA PRO A 72 4.24 -14.37 2.27
C PRO A 72 3.15 -15.15 3.03
N ASP A 73 2.65 -14.58 4.13
CA ASP A 73 1.56 -15.16 4.89
C ASP A 73 0.19 -14.82 4.27
N ILE A 74 -0.26 -15.69 3.35
CA ILE A 74 -1.56 -15.54 2.67
C ILE A 74 -2.77 -15.80 3.59
N SER A 75 -2.57 -16.28 4.82
CA SER A 75 -3.66 -16.40 5.80
C SER A 75 -4.09 -15.02 6.33
N GLN A 76 -3.22 -14.00 6.18
CA GLN A 76 -3.47 -12.63 6.59
C GLN A 76 -3.40 -11.68 5.39
N ILE A 77 -4.55 -11.26 4.90
CA ILE A 77 -4.65 -10.25 3.83
C ILE A 77 -5.09 -8.93 4.46
N VAL A 78 -4.29 -7.88 4.25
CA VAL A 78 -4.62 -6.52 4.69
C VAL A 78 -4.97 -5.67 3.47
N ILE A 79 -6.10 -4.98 3.53
CA ILE A 79 -6.53 -4.03 2.51
C ILE A 79 -6.46 -2.63 3.11
N ALA A 80 -5.53 -1.81 2.60
CA ALA A 80 -5.43 -0.40 2.91
C ALA A 80 -6.14 0.42 1.83
N TYR A 81 -6.87 1.45 2.25
CA TYR A 81 -7.56 2.39 1.38
C TYR A 81 -7.25 3.82 1.81
N ALA A 82 -7.05 4.70 0.84
CA ALA A 82 -6.93 6.12 1.04
C ALA A 82 -8.07 6.85 0.33
N GLU A 83 -8.61 7.84 1.05
CA GLU A 83 -9.64 8.74 0.55
C GLU A 83 -9.09 9.65 -0.56
N PRO A 84 -9.97 10.26 -1.36
CA PRO A 84 -9.57 11.14 -2.44
C PRO A 84 -8.70 12.28 -1.92
N HIS A 85 -7.49 12.40 -2.46
CA HIS A 85 -6.70 13.61 -2.24
C HIS A 85 -7.40 14.77 -2.97
N PHE A 86 -8.06 15.65 -2.20
CA PHE A 86 -8.90 16.77 -2.67
C PHE A 86 -8.17 17.76 -3.62
N SER A 87 -6.85 17.64 -3.80
CA SER A 87 -6.08 18.40 -4.80
C SER A 87 -6.31 17.95 -6.25
N ARG A 88 -6.99 16.83 -6.50
CA ARG A 88 -7.46 16.50 -7.85
C ARG A 88 -8.73 17.30 -8.12
N GLY A 89 -8.59 18.38 -8.87
CA GLY A 89 -9.71 19.21 -9.30
C GLY A 89 -10.81 18.35 -9.91
N ILE A 90 -11.84 18.07 -9.11
CA ILE A 90 -13.12 17.52 -9.56
C ILE A 90 -13.78 18.61 -10.39
N HIS A 91 -13.56 18.56 -11.70
CA HIS A 91 -14.40 19.29 -12.64
C HIS A 91 -15.74 18.57 -12.69
N PHE A 92 -16.72 19.12 -11.97
CA PHE A 92 -18.15 18.84 -12.15
C PHE A 92 -18.64 19.47 -13.46
#